data_AF-A0A8J4XIX9-F1
#
_entry.id   AF-A0A8J4XIX9-F1
#
_cell.length_a   1.000
_cell.length_b   1.000
_cell.length_c   1.000
_cell.angle_alpha   90.00
_cell.angle_beta   90.00
_cell.angle_gamma   90.00
#
_symmetry.space_group_name_H-M   'P 1'
#
loop_
_entity.id
_entity.type
_entity.pdbx_description
1 polymer ?
#
loop_
_entity_poly.entity_id
_entity_poly.type
_entity_poly.pdbx_seq_one_letter_code
_entity_poly.pdbx_strand_id
1 'polypeptide(L)' 'MGISSISEYVDFFVNLNMGENVSLISFVNNEKLVLKQKLEYKNLPKEPIKKGIEILEQLAKEISEIGEKKVIEKYQE' A
#
# COMPACT_ATOMS: atom_id res chain seq x y z
N MET A 1 -0.56 -14.35 6.22
CA MET A 1 -0.03 -13.01 6.53
C MET A 1 -0.52 -12.08 5.45
N GLY A 2 -1.59 -11.36 5.73
CA GLY A 2 -2.18 -10.38 4.81
C GLY A 2 -2.13 -9.05 5.51
N ILE A 3 -1.41 -8.10 4.93
CA ILE A 3 -1.38 -6.72 5.38
C ILE A 3 -2.82 -6.24 5.48
N SER A 4 -3.27 -5.94 6.68
CA SER A 4 -4.69 -5.68 7.00
C SER A 4 -4.95 -4.22 7.33
N SER A 5 -3.90 -3.38 7.37
CA SER A 5 -4.01 -1.99 7.79
C SER A 5 -3.00 -1.09 7.08
N ILE A 6 -3.31 0.21 7.04
CA ILE A 6 -2.47 1.24 6.43
C ILE A 6 -1.09 1.30 7.11
N SER A 7 -1.04 1.23 8.44
CA SER A 7 0.24 1.22 9.19
C SER A 7 1.16 0.08 8.78
N GLU A 8 0.63 -1.13 8.60
CA GLU A 8 1.46 -2.26 8.15
C GLU A 8 1.99 -2.05 6.72
N TYR A 9 1.25 -1.39 5.82
CA TYR A 9 1.75 -1.04 4.49
C TYR A 9 2.86 0.01 4.55
N VAL A 10 2.70 1.03 5.39
CA VAL A 10 3.72 2.08 5.57
C VAL A 10 4.97 1.49 6.21
N ASP A 11 4.80 0.66 7.25
CA ASP A 11 5.90 -0.02 7.92
C ASP A 11 6.62 -0.98 6.97
N PHE A 12 5.90 -1.74 6.15
CA PHE A 12 6.49 -2.60 5.13
C PHE A 12 7.28 -1.81 4.09
N PHE A 13 6.76 -0.67 3.64
CA PHE A 13 7.46 0.22 2.71
C PHE A 13 8.75 0.79 3.31
N VAL A 14 8.71 1.26 4.56
CA VAL A 14 9.90 1.78 5.27
C VAL A 14 10.92 0.67 5.50
N ASN A 15 10.48 -0.51 5.94
CA ASN A 15 11.35 -1.67 6.18
C ASN A 15 11.98 -2.24 4.90
N LEU A 16 11.31 -2.11 3.75
CA LEU A 16 11.84 -2.54 2.46
C LEU A 16 13.10 -1.77 2.04
N ASN A 17 13.40 -0.63 2.68
CA ASN A 17 14.56 0.21 2.41
C ASN A 17 14.76 0.39 0.88
N MET A 18 13.68 0.75 0.19
CA MET A 18 13.59 0.79 -1.29
C MET A 18 14.57 1.77 -1.99
N GLY A 19 15.44 2.43 -1.22
CA GLY A 19 16.37 3.44 -1.69
C GLY A 19 15.73 4.83 -1.75
N GLU A 20 16.54 5.88 -1.63
CA GLU A 20 16.11 7.30 -1.54
C GLU A 20 15.24 7.80 -2.71
N ASN A 21 15.11 7.04 -3.81
CA ASN A 21 14.38 7.44 -5.00
C ASN A 21 12.99 6.81 -5.15
N VAL A 22 12.56 5.95 -4.22
CA VAL A 22 11.21 5.37 -4.29
C VAL A 22 10.29 6.10 -3.34
N SER A 23 9.26 6.74 -3.89
CA SER A 23 8.18 7.37 -3.14
C SER A 23 7.14 6.33 -2.71
N LEU A 24 6.53 6.49 -1.54
CA LEU A 24 5.42 5.67 -1.04
C LEU A 24 4.27 5.61 -2.06
N ILE A 25 3.96 6.71 -2.75
CA ILE A 25 2.92 6.72 -3.79
C ILE A 25 3.25 5.77 -4.96
N SER A 26 4.53 5.67 -5.32
CA SER A 26 4.99 4.77 -6.38
C SER A 26 4.86 3.32 -5.95
N PHE A 27 5.24 3.02 -4.69
CA PHE A 27 5.02 1.72 -4.07
C PHE A 27 3.54 1.34 -4.04
N VAL A 28 2.67 2.23 -3.54
CA VAL A 28 1.23 2.00 -3.45
C VAL A 28 0.62 1.70 -4.82
N ASN A 29 1.03 2.44 -5.86
CA ASN A 29 0.57 2.21 -7.23
C ASN A 29 1.04 0.85 -7.77
N ASN A 30 2.30 0.49 -7.54
CA ASN A 30 2.83 -0.81 -7.95
C ASN A 30 2.13 -1.97 -7.24
N GLU A 31 1.96 -1.88 -5.92
CA GLU A 31 1.31 -2.90 -5.12
C GLU A 31 -0.17 -3.07 -5.53
N LYS A 32 -0.85 -1.96 -5.85
CA LYS A 32 -2.22 -1.99 -6.38
C LYS A 32 -2.30 -2.73 -7.72
N LEU A 33 -1.32 -2.55 -8.61
CA LEU A 33 -1.24 -3.29 -9.87
C LEU A 33 -1.01 -4.79 -9.62
N VAL A 34 -0.12 -5.14 -8.69
CA VAL A 34 0.14 -6.54 -8.32
C VAL A 34 -1.12 -7.20 -7.75
N LEU A 35 -1.84 -6.51 -6.85
CA LEU A 35 -3.10 -7.01 -6.30
C LEU A 35 -4.19 -7.16 -7.37
N LYS A 36 -4.30 -6.21 -8.31
CA LYS A 36 -5.23 -6.32 -9.43
C LYS A 36 -4.91 -7.54 -10.31
N GLN A 37 -3.65 -7.77 -10.63
CA GLN A 37 -3.23 -8.97 -11.36
C GLN A 37 -3.60 -10.24 -10.58
N LYS A 38 -3.34 -10.28 -9.27
CA LYS A 38 -3.74 -11.39 -8.39
C LYS A 38 -5.25 -11.62 -8.35
N LEU A 39 -6.07 -10.59 -8.54
CA LEU A 39 -7.54 -10.70 -8.63
C LEU A 39 -8.00 -11.46 -9.88
N GLU A 40 -7.23 -11.38 -10.97
CA GLU A 40 -7.51 -12.08 -12.23
C GLU A 40 -7.20 -13.59 -12.14
N TYR A 41 -6.33 -14.00 -11.22
CA TYR A 41 -6.06 -15.42 -10.97
C TYR A 41 -7.25 -16.12 -10.29
N LYS A 42 -7.83 -17.11 -10.98
CA LYS A 42 -9.06 -17.81 -10.56
C LYS A 42 -8.94 -18.61 -9.25
N ASN A 43 -7.72 -18.88 -8.76
CA ASN A 43 -7.47 -19.71 -7.58
C ASN A 43 -7.22 -18.93 -6.29
N LEU A 44 -7.24 -17.59 -6.31
CA LEU A 44 -7.00 -16.78 -5.11
C LEU A 44 -8.32 -16.25 -4.51
N PRO A 45 -8.45 -16.24 -3.17
CA PRO A 45 -9.59 -15.62 -2.51
C PRO A 45 -9.60 -14.11 -2.81
N LYS A 46 -10.66 -13.66 -3.49
CA LYS A 46 -10.79 -12.28 -3.96
C LYS A 46 -11.06 -11.28 -2.84
N GLU A 47 -11.66 -11.72 -1.74
CA GLU A 47 -11.97 -10.87 -0.58
C GLU A 47 -10.75 -10.19 0.05
N PRO A 48 -9.69 -10.91 0.46
CA PRO A 48 -8.50 -10.26 1.03
C PRO A 48 -7.78 -9.38 0.01
N ILE A 49 -7.79 -9.75 -1.28
CA ILE A 49 -7.21 -8.94 -2.35
C ILE A 49 -7.96 -7.61 -2.49
N LYS A 50 -9.30 -7.63 -2.51
CA LYS A 50 -10.13 -6.43 -2.57
C LYS A 50 -9.90 -5.53 -1.36
N LYS A 51 -9.83 -6.09 -0.14
CA LYS A 51 -9.49 -5.32 1.06
C LYS A 51 -8.12 -4.66 0.95
N GLY A 52 -7.11 -5.38 0.46
CA GLY A 52 -5.79 -4.81 0.22
C GLY A 52 -5.82 -3.64 -0.78
N ILE A 53 -6.57 -3.77 -1.89
CA ILE A 53 -6.74 -2.69 -2.86
C ILE A 53 -7.43 -1.47 -2.23
N GLU A 54 -8.49 -1.68 -1.44
CA GLU A 54 -9.21 -0.60 -0.77
C GLU A 54 -8.32 0.18 0.21
N ILE A 55 -7.50 -0.53 0.99
CA ILE A 55 -6.50 0.06 1.89
C ILE A 55 -5.48 0.88 1.10
N LEU A 56 -4.95 0.34 0.01
CA LEU A 56 -4.00 1.05 -0.87
C LEU A 56 -4.63 2.29 -1.51
N GLU A 57 -5.92 2.24 -1.86
CA GLU A 57 -6.64 3.41 -2.39
C GLU A 57 -6.84 4.50 -1.34
N GLN A 58 -7.18 4.12 -0.10
CA GLN A 58 -7.25 5.07 1.02
C GLN A 58 -5.88 5.71 1.27
N LEU A 59 -4.82 4.90 1.29
CA LEU A 59 -3.45 5.38 1.48
C LEU A 59 -3.02 6.34 0.35
N ALA A 60 -3.27 5.99 -0.91
CA ALA A 60 -2.98 6.87 -2.05
C ALA A 60 -3.74 8.21 -1.96
N LYS A 61 -5.00 8.16 -1.53
CA LYS A 61 -5.81 9.36 -1.35
C LYS A 61 -5.26 10.23 -0.23
N GLU A 62 -4.90 9.63 0.90
CA GLU A 62 -4.30 10.34 2.03
C GLU A 62 -2.97 10.97 1.65
N ILE A 63 -2.10 10.25 0.92
CA ILE A 63 -0.86 10.79 0.38
C ILE A 63 -1.13 11.99 -0.54
N SER A 64 -2.17 11.94 -1.37
CA SER A 64 -2.55 13.06 -2.22
C SER A 64 -3.14 14.25 -1.46
N GLU A 65 -3.79 14.03 -0.31
CA GLU A 65 -4.45 15.08 0.47
C GLU A 65 -3.48 15.80 1.43
N ILE A 66 -2.67 15.05 2.18
CA ILE A 66 -1.77 15.62 3.22
C ILE A 66 -0.29 15.57 2.83
N GLY A 67 0.06 14.86 1.77
CA GLY A 67 1.43 14.66 1.32
C GLY A 67 2.08 13.40 1.90
N GLU A 68 2.97 12.80 1.12
CA GLU A 68 3.64 11.54 1.44
C GLU A 68 4.40 11.56 2.78
N LYS A 69 5.21 12.60 3.02
CA LYS A 69 5.96 12.74 4.28
C LYS A 69 5.06 12.70 5.50
N LYS A 70 3.96 13.45 5.49
CA LYS A 70 3.02 13.50 6.62
C LYS A 70 2.33 12.16 6.88
N VAL A 71 2.01 11.44 5.81
CA VAL A 71 1.46 10.09 5.94
C VAL A 71 2.47 9.16 6.59
N ILE A 72 3.72 9.15 6.12
CA ILE A 72 4.78 8.32 6.70
C ILE A 72 4.96 8.66 8.19
N GLU A 73 5.08 9.94 8.53
CA GLU A 73 5.20 10.42 9.92
C GLU A 73 4.00 9.98 10.78
N LYS A 74 2.77 10.10 10.28
CA LYS A 74 1.54 9.74 11.00
C LYS A 74 1.44 8.26 11.36
N TYR A 75 2.00 7.37 10.54
CA TYR A 75 1.90 5.92 10.73
C TYR A 75 3.19 5.27 11.26
N GLN A 76 4.28 6.04 11.39
CA GLN A 76 5.55 5.62 12.00
C GLN A 76 5.69 6.06 13.47
N GLU A 77 4.73 6.81 14.02
CA GLU A 77 4.71 7.28 15.41
C GLU A 77 4.33 6.18 16.42
#